data_AF-A0A7V9M4P1-F1
#
_entry.id   AF-A0A7V9M4P1-F1
#
_cell.length_a   1.000
_cell.length_b   1.000
_cell.length_c   1.000
_cell.angle_alpha   90.00
_cell.angle_beta   90.00
_cell.angle_gamma   90.00
#
_symmetry.space_group_name_H-M   'P 1'
#
loop_
_entity.id
_entity.type
_entity.pdbx_description
1 polymer ?
#
loop_
_entity_poly.entity_id
_entity_poly.type
_entity_poly.pdbx_seq_one_letter_code
_entity_poly.pdbx_strand_id
1 'polypeptide(L)' 'VPGGVVQVLASDAIDAEGAERRRAARRATLEAEIARAEGKLADERFVERAPADVVDRERSKLAGFRRELDGLA' A
#
# COMPACT_ATOMS: atom_id res chain seq x y z
N VAL A 1 6.35 -39.21 -31.72
CA VAL A 1 6.07 -38.49 -30.46
C VAL A 1 5.11 -37.39 -30.81
N PRO A 2 3.96 -37.23 -30.15
CA PRO A 2 3.84 -35.89 -29.56
C PRO A 2 2.94 -35.86 -28.31
N GLY A 3 3.37 -35.28 -27.20
CA GLY A 3 4.03 -33.98 -27.15
C GLY A 3 2.98 -32.98 -26.72
N GLY A 4 2.66 -33.00 -25.42
CA GLY A 4 1.78 -32.01 -24.81
C GLY A 4 2.40 -30.64 -24.96
N VAL A 5 1.83 -29.83 -25.84
CA VAL A 5 2.12 -28.40 -25.93
C VAL A 5 1.44 -27.71 -24.76
N VAL A 6 2.20 -27.44 -23.69
CA VAL A 6 1.78 -26.45 -22.68
C VAL A 6 1.88 -25.09 -23.38
N GLN A 7 0.76 -24.64 -23.96
CA GLN A 7 0.69 -23.32 -24.56
C GLN A 7 0.80 -22.27 -23.45
N VAL A 8 1.86 -21.48 -23.51
CA VAL A 8 2.25 -20.39 -22.60
C VAL A 8 1.21 -19.25 -22.54
N LEU A 9 0.11 -19.34 -23.29
CA LEU A 9 -1.03 -18.40 -23.20
C LEU A 9 -1.65 -18.32 -21.79
N ALA A 10 -1.60 -19.40 -20.99
CA ALA A 10 -2.09 -19.36 -19.61
C ALA A 10 -1.13 -18.65 -18.64
N SER A 11 0.17 -18.59 -18.95
CA SER A 11 1.18 -18.08 -18.01
C SER A 11 1.17 -16.55 -17.89
N ASP A 12 1.04 -15.83 -19.01
CA ASP A 12 1.07 -14.36 -19.01
C ASP A 12 -0.20 -13.77 -18.37
N ALA A 13 -1.36 -14.38 -18.63
CA ALA A 13 -2.63 -13.99 -18.01
C ALA A 13 -2.63 -14.23 -16.49
N ILE A 14 -2.05 -15.35 -16.04
CA ILE A 14 -1.91 -15.67 -14.61
C ILE A 14 -0.90 -14.73 -13.92
N ASP A 15 0.20 -14.35 -14.58
CA ASP A 15 1.15 -13.38 -14.02
C ASP A 15 0.54 -11.99 -13.91
N ALA A 16 -0.21 -11.55 -14.92
CA ALA A 16 -0.95 -10.29 -14.88
C ALA A 16 -1.98 -10.28 -13.74
N GLU A 17 -2.81 -11.32 -13.61
CA GLU A 17 -3.78 -11.44 -12.52
C GLU A 17 -3.08 -11.49 -11.15
N GLY A 18 -1.95 -12.20 -11.05
CA GLY A 18 -1.12 -12.23 -9.85
C GLY A 18 -0.56 -10.85 -9.49
N ALA A 19 -0.07 -10.10 -10.47
CA ALA A 19 0.46 -8.75 -10.30
C ALA A 19 -0.64 -7.76 -9.87
N GLU A 20 -1.82 -7.81 -10.47
CA GLU A 20 -2.97 -7.00 -10.06
C GLU A 20 -3.40 -7.32 -8.63
N ARG A 21 -3.49 -8.61 -8.26
CA ARG A 21 -3.83 -9.00 -6.87
C ARG A 21 -2.80 -8.50 -5.86
N ARG A 22 -1.51 -8.57 -6.17
CA ARG A 22 -0.44 -8.02 -5.31
C ARG A 22 -0.55 -6.50 -5.18
N ARG A 23 -0.81 -5.79 -6.28
CA ARG A 23 -1.01 -4.33 -6.27
C ARG A 23 -2.23 -3.93 -5.45
N ALA A 24 -3.36 -4.61 -5.62
CA ALA A 24 -4.58 -4.38 -4.84
C ALA A 24 -4.38 -4.64 -3.34
N ALA A 25 -3.70 -5.72 -2.97
CA ALA A 25 -3.38 -6.01 -1.56
C ALA A 25 -2.45 -4.95 -0.95
N ARG A 26 -1.48 -4.45 -1.72
CA ARG A 26 -0.59 -3.37 -1.28
C ARG A 26 -1.35 -2.05 -1.11
N ARG A 27 -2.23 -1.71 -2.07
CA ARG A 27 -3.12 -0.55 -2.00
C ARG A 27 -3.97 -0.57 -0.72
N ALA A 28 -4.68 -1.67 -0.47
CA ALA A 28 -5.51 -1.81 0.72
C ALA A 28 -4.71 -1.68 2.03
N THR A 29 -3.49 -2.21 2.05
CA THR A 29 -2.58 -2.07 3.20
C THR A 29 -2.20 -0.60 3.44
N LEU A 30 -1.81 0.11 2.38
CA LEU A 30 -1.45 1.53 2.47
C LEU A 30 -2.62 2.40 2.90
N GLU A 31 -3.80 2.17 2.35
CA GLU A 31 -5.03 2.89 2.75
C GLU A 31 -5.33 2.70 4.24
N ALA A 32 -5.16 1.48 4.77
CA ALA A 32 -5.33 1.21 6.20
C ALA A 32 -4.26 1.86 7.09
N GLU A 33 -3.01 1.98 6.63
CA GLU A 33 -1.96 2.71 7.34
C GLU A 33 -2.19 4.23 7.30
N ILE A 34 -2.63 4.77 6.16
CA ILE A 34 -3.01 6.18 5.99
C ILE A 34 -4.13 6.54 6.96
N ALA A 35 -5.23 5.76 6.97
CA ALA A 35 -6.36 6.01 7.85
C ALA A 35 -5.96 5.99 9.33
N ARG A 36 -5.04 5.09 9.73
CA ARG A 36 -4.52 5.05 11.10
C ARG A 36 -3.65 6.26 11.45
N ALA A 37 -2.77 6.68 10.54
CA ALA A 37 -1.92 7.85 10.76
C ALA A 37 -2.75 9.15 10.79
N GLU A 38 -3.73 9.28 9.89
CA GLU A 38 -4.69 10.39 9.88
C GLU A 38 -5.51 10.43 11.17
N GLY A 39 -6.00 9.29 11.65
CA GLY A 39 -6.75 9.21 12.90
C GLY A 39 -5.93 9.70 14.11
N LYS A 40 -4.65 9.33 14.20
CA LYS A 40 -3.77 9.85 15.27
C LYS A 40 -3.51 11.34 15.12
N LEU A 41 -3.24 11.81 13.91
CA LEU A 41 -2.91 13.21 13.65
C LEU A 41 -4.13 14.14 13.74
N ALA A 42 -5.35 13.59 13.64
CA ALA A 42 -6.60 14.30 13.89
C ALA A 42 -6.96 14.37 15.38
N ASP A 43 -6.36 13.53 16.25
CA ASP A 43 -6.56 13.65 17.71
C ASP A 43 -5.72 14.81 18.25
N GLU A 44 -6.37 15.93 18.54
CA GLU A 44 -5.74 17.12 19.10
C GLU A 44 -4.95 16.82 20.37
N ARG A 45 -5.43 15.89 21.23
CA ARG A 45 -4.71 15.50 22.46
C ARG A 45 -3.42 14.79 22.15
N PHE A 46 -3.35 14.03 21.05
CA PHE A 46 -2.10 13.41 20.61
C PHE A 46 -1.14 14.48 20.08
N VAL A 47 -1.62 15.39 19.24
CA VAL A 47 -0.79 16.45 18.64
C VAL A 47 -0.23 17.40 19.70
N GLU A 48 -1.01 17.73 20.72
CA GLU A 48 -0.60 18.65 21.78
C GLU A 48 0.29 18.00 22.85
N ARG A 49 0.07 16.72 23.16
CA ARG A 49 0.77 16.06 24.28
C ARG A 49 1.95 15.20 23.86
N ALA A 50 2.00 14.75 22.61
CA ALA A 50 3.12 13.95 22.12
C ALA A 50 4.36 14.84 21.89
N PRO A 51 5.57 14.28 22.05
CA PRO A 51 6.79 14.95 21.63
C PRO A 51 6.75 15.34 20.13
N ALA A 52 7.30 16.51 19.79
CA ALA A 52 7.26 17.04 18.43
C ALA A 52 7.87 16.07 17.39
N ASP A 53 8.96 15.39 17.74
CA ASP A 53 9.60 14.38 16.88
C ASP A 53 8.68 13.20 16.56
N VAL A 54 7.79 12.83 17.48
CA VAL A 54 6.81 11.76 17.29
C VAL A 54 5.71 12.21 16.32
N VAL A 55 5.21 13.44 16.48
CA VAL A 55 4.20 14.02 15.58
C VAL A 55 4.77 14.20 14.17
N ASP A 56 5.98 14.75 14.05
CA ASP A 56 6.66 14.95 12.77
C ASP A 56 6.96 13.63 12.05
N ARG A 57 7.35 12.60 12.81
CA ARG A 57 7.52 11.25 12.26
C ARG A 57 6.21 10.68 11.73
N GLU A 58 5.09 10.87 12.43
CA GLU A 58 3.79 10.38 11.95
C GLU A 58 3.33 11.15 10.70
N ARG A 59 3.54 12.46 10.64
CA ARG A 59 3.31 13.28 9.44
C ARG A 59 4.16 12.83 8.26
N SER A 60 5.44 12.55 8.51
CA SER A 60 6.37 12.06 7.48
C SER A 60 5.97 10.68 6.96
N LYS A 61 5.54 9.78 7.84
CA LYS A 61 4.99 8.47 7.46
C LYS A 61 3.74 8.60 6.61
N LEU A 62 2.78 9.43 7.03
CA LEU A 62 1.56 9.70 6.27
C LEU A 62 1.87 10.21 4.85
N ALA A 63 2.79 11.18 4.74
CA ALA A 63 3.23 11.68 3.43
C ALA A 63 3.91 10.59 2.59
N GLY A 64 4.70 9.72 3.22
CA GLY A 64 5.31 8.56 2.56
C GLY A 64 4.27 7.58 2.01
N PHE A 65 3.30 7.17 2.83
CA PHE A 65 2.24 6.25 2.42
C PHE A 65 1.38 6.82 1.30
N ARG A 66 1.04 8.12 1.35
CA ARG A 66 0.28 8.78 0.28
C ARG A 66 1.04 8.79 -1.05
N ARG A 67 2.35 9.09 -1.03
CA ARG A 67 3.18 9.03 -2.24
C ARG A 67 3.28 7.61 -2.80
N GLU A 68 3.40 6.62 -1.92
CA GLU A 68 3.45 5.22 -2.35
C GLU A 68 2.12 4.76 -2.95
N LEU A 69 1.01 5.16 -2.35
CA LEU A 69 -0.33 4.85 -2.85
C LEU A 69 -0.58 5.48 -4.22
N ASP A 70 -0.17 6.74 -4.41
CA ASP A 70 -0.24 7.46 -5.68
C ASP A 70 0.59 6.76 -6.78
N GLY A 71 1.78 6.24 -6.42
CA GLY A 71 2.60 5.44 -7.34
C GLY A 71 2.02 4.05 -7.70
N LEU A 72 0.92 3.64 -7.07
CA LEU A 72 0.19 2.41 -7.36
C LEU A 72 -1.14 2.66 -8.10
N ALA A 73 -1.54 3.91 -8.31
CA ALA A 73 -2.74 4.30 -9.06
C ALA A 73 -2.52 4.15 -10.57
#